data_AF-A0AAN0LWX6-F1
#
_entry.id   AF-A0AAN0LWX6-F1
#
_cell.length_a   1.000
_cell.length_b   1.000
_cell.length_c   1.000
_cell.angle_alpha   90.00
_cell.angle_beta   90.00
_cell.angle_gamma   90.00
#
_symmetry.space_group_name_H-M   'P 1'
#
loop_
_entity.id
_entity.type
_entity.pdbx_description
1 polymer ?
#
loop_
_entity_poly.entity_id
_entity_poly.type
_entity_poly.pdbx_seq_one_letter_code
_entity_poly.pdbx_strand_id
1 'polypeptide(L)'
;MAIEAHKIEFSNGAIIYVKNIEDFERAREGFIKNFVSSDDVYNVLKKGEKLPPMTGYGEREIALSVKETIQVTPGFAPVDKIMQDEATVLKFLSYGYDPSIETYEVERFDTVDGIGWKHGMTGSQILSPNRDKIVSREQLLQTGTVLNVSKFNSPLTVEVVRERRIEEIVYPEDIEYVEDP
;
A
#
# COMPACT_ATOMS: atom_id res chain seq x y z
N MET A 1 -29.89 -13.55 -12.82
CA MET A 1 -30.61 -13.48 -11.52
C MET A 1 -29.87 -12.50 -10.64
N ALA A 2 -30.55 -11.50 -10.08
CA ALA A 2 -29.97 -10.57 -9.12
C ALA A 2 -30.31 -11.02 -7.70
N ILE A 3 -29.34 -10.94 -6.79
CA ILE A 3 -29.52 -11.27 -5.37
C ILE A 3 -29.12 -10.06 -4.52
N GLU A 4 -29.59 -10.04 -3.27
CA GLU A 4 -29.22 -9.02 -2.29
C GLU A 4 -27.74 -9.15 -1.91
N ALA A 5 -27.05 -8.02 -1.79
CA ALA A 5 -25.66 -7.88 -1.42
C ALA A 5 -25.41 -6.53 -0.74
N HIS A 6 -24.22 -6.35 -0.16
CA HIS A 6 -23.79 -5.05 0.34
C HIS A 6 -23.28 -4.21 -0.82
N LYS A 7 -23.99 -3.12 -1.14
CA LYS A 7 -23.55 -2.10 -2.08
C LYS A 7 -22.59 -1.16 -1.35
N ILE A 8 -21.38 -1.03 -1.88
CA ILE A 8 -20.35 -0.12 -1.41
C ILE A 8 -20.23 1.01 -2.43
N GLU A 9 -20.54 2.22 -2.02
CA GLU A 9 -20.43 3.43 -2.84
C GLU A 9 -19.32 4.32 -2.30
N PHE A 10 -18.35 4.66 -3.16
CA PHE A 10 -17.25 5.54 -2.84
C PHE A 10 -17.60 6.97 -3.25
N SER A 11 -17.10 7.98 -2.53
CA SER A 11 -17.35 9.39 -2.84
C SER A 11 -16.87 9.84 -4.23
N ASN A 12 -15.98 9.08 -4.86
CA ASN A 12 -15.53 9.33 -6.23
C ASN A 12 -16.42 8.68 -7.30
N GLY A 13 -17.55 8.08 -6.91
CA GLY A 13 -18.53 7.47 -7.80
C GLY A 13 -18.29 5.99 -8.13
N ALA A 14 -17.20 5.38 -7.63
CA ALA A 14 -17.03 3.93 -7.77
C ALA A 14 -18.11 3.18 -6.96
N ILE A 15 -18.60 2.08 -7.50
CA ILE A 15 -19.61 1.21 -6.89
C ILE A 15 -19.21 -0.25 -7.04
N ILE A 16 -19.17 -0.99 -5.93
CA ILE A 16 -19.00 -2.45 -5.94
C ILE A 16 -20.08 -3.12 -5.10
N TYR A 17 -20.27 -4.41 -5.32
CA TYR A 17 -21.13 -5.24 -4.52
C TYR A 17 -20.29 -6.33 -3.88
N VAL A 18 -20.41 -6.48 -2.56
CA VAL A 18 -19.68 -7.49 -1.80
C VAL A 18 -20.67 -8.41 -1.10
N LYS A 19 -20.35 -9.70 -1.06
CA LYS A 19 -21.17 -10.70 -0.38
C LYS A 19 -21.15 -10.52 1.13
N ASN A 20 -19.99 -10.21 1.69
CA ASN A 20 -19.74 -10.10 3.11
C ASN A 20 -19.01 -8.77 3.38
N ILE A 21 -19.50 -8.01 4.35
CA ILE A 21 -18.92 -6.70 4.68
C ILE A 21 -17.58 -6.81 5.41
N GLU A 22 -17.37 -7.87 6.19
CA GLU A 22 -16.12 -8.10 6.89
C GLU A 22 -14.95 -8.39 5.92
N ASP A 23 -15.20 -9.08 4.80
CA ASP A 23 -14.22 -9.23 3.71
C ASP A 23 -13.80 -7.89 3.12
N PHE A 24 -14.76 -6.96 2.98
CA PHE A 24 -14.47 -5.62 2.49
C PHE A 24 -13.61 -4.82 3.47
N GLU A 25 -13.95 -4.81 4.75
CA GLU A 25 -13.16 -4.09 5.76
C GLU A 25 -11.75 -4.67 5.93
N ARG A 26 -11.60 -6.00 5.87
CA ARG A 26 -10.27 -6.65 5.90
C ARG A 26 -9.44 -6.30 4.66
N ALA A 27 -10.03 -6.38 3.47
CA ALA A 27 -9.35 -6.00 2.24
C ALA A 27 -8.94 -4.52 2.25
N ARG A 28 -9.81 -3.63 2.75
CA ARG A 28 -9.52 -2.20 2.89
C ARG A 28 -8.38 -1.94 3.87
N GLU A 29 -8.40 -2.59 5.04
CA GLU A 29 -7.30 -2.50 6.00
C GLU A 29 -5.99 -3.03 5.39
N GLY A 30 -6.02 -4.21 4.77
CA GLY A 30 -4.86 -4.81 4.10
C GLY A 30 -4.30 -3.92 2.99
N PHE A 31 -5.17 -3.28 2.21
CA PHE A 31 -4.77 -2.31 1.19
C PHE A 31 -4.04 -1.11 1.81
N ILE A 32 -4.61 -0.47 2.83
CA ILE A 32 -4.04 0.72 3.48
C ILE A 32 -2.69 0.40 4.15
N LYS A 33 -2.55 -0.79 4.74
CA LYS A 33 -1.30 -1.24 5.36
C LYS A 33 -0.11 -1.31 4.40
N ASN A 34 -0.33 -1.38 3.09
CA ASN A 34 0.76 -1.35 2.09
C ASN A 34 1.52 -0.02 2.04
N PHE A 35 0.98 1.05 2.64
CA PHE A 35 1.54 2.40 2.57
C PHE A 35 2.28 2.84 3.84
N VAL A 36 2.23 2.04 4.90
CA VAL A 36 2.93 2.30 6.17
C VAL A 36 4.02 1.26 6.44
N SER A 37 4.96 1.60 7.30
CA SER A 37 6.10 0.77 7.66
C SER A 37 5.74 -0.47 8.49
N SER A 38 4.71 -0.42 9.34
CA SER A 38 4.27 -1.57 10.16
C SER A 38 2.81 -1.49 10.58
N ASP A 39 2.28 -2.64 11.03
CA ASP A 39 0.94 -2.73 11.62
C ASP A 39 0.80 -1.86 12.88
N ASP A 40 1.85 -1.74 13.68
CA ASP A 40 1.85 -0.87 14.87
C ASP A 40 1.70 0.60 14.48
N VAL A 41 2.41 1.04 13.43
CA VAL A 41 2.28 2.40 12.89
C VAL A 41 0.87 2.64 12.37
N TYR A 42 0.31 1.70 11.60
CA TYR A 42 -1.08 1.78 11.16
C TYR A 42 -2.05 1.91 12.33
N ASN A 43 -1.91 1.08 13.36
CA ASN A 43 -2.81 1.04 14.52
C ASN A 43 -2.77 2.34 15.33
N VAL A 44 -1.60 2.97 15.47
CA VAL A 44 -1.45 4.27 16.13
C VAL A 44 -2.10 5.36 15.28
N LEU A 45 -1.73 5.46 14.00
CA LEU A 45 -2.20 6.55 13.13
C LEU A 45 -3.71 6.46 12.83
N LYS A 46 -4.27 5.26 12.70
CA LYS A 46 -5.73 5.04 12.51
C LYS A 46 -6.56 5.61 13.66
N LYS A 47 -6.01 5.63 14.88
CA LYS A 47 -6.67 6.18 16.08
C LYS A 47 -6.50 7.70 16.22
N GLY A 48 -5.73 8.33 15.33
CA GLY A 48 -5.33 9.73 15.46
C GLY A 48 -4.30 9.97 16.58
N GLU A 49 -3.65 8.91 17.05
CA GLU A 49 -2.60 8.98 18.06
C GLU A 49 -1.26 9.38 17.42
N LYS A 50 -0.32 9.86 18.24
CA LYS A 50 1.02 10.28 17.79
C LYS A 50 2.06 9.21 18.12
N LEU A 51 2.94 8.93 17.16
CA LEU A 51 4.13 8.12 17.42
C LEU A 51 5.12 8.87 18.32
N PRO A 52 5.91 8.17 19.16
CA PRO A 52 6.95 8.77 20.00
C PRO A 52 7.91 9.60 19.15
N PRO A 53 8.43 10.76 19.60
CA PRO A 53 9.29 11.63 18.77
C PRO A 53 10.55 10.92 18.28
N MET A 54 11.04 11.30 17.09
CA MET A 54 12.28 10.75 16.54
C MET A 54 13.48 11.15 17.43
N THR A 55 14.30 10.16 17.78
CA THR A 55 15.55 10.35 18.53
C THR A 55 16.79 10.41 17.62
N GLY A 56 16.67 10.01 16.35
CA GLY A 56 17.77 9.99 15.38
C GLY A 56 17.35 10.49 14.00
N TYR A 57 18.25 10.30 13.03
CA TYR A 57 18.04 10.65 11.63
C TYR A 57 17.17 9.62 10.90
N GLY A 58 16.54 10.03 9.81
CA GLY A 58 15.71 9.18 8.95
C GLY A 58 14.36 9.79 8.62
N GLU A 59 13.41 8.93 8.24
CA GLU A 59 12.03 9.29 7.94
C GLU A 59 11.07 8.50 8.84
N ARG A 60 9.94 9.11 9.18
CA ARG A 60 8.86 8.43 9.92
C ARG A 60 7.50 8.95 9.48
N GLU A 61 6.51 8.08 9.40
CA GLU A 61 5.11 8.47 9.26
C GLU A 61 4.62 9.28 10.47
N ILE A 62 3.79 10.29 10.22
CA ILE A 62 3.17 11.13 11.25
C ILE A 62 1.66 11.31 11.08
N ALA A 63 1.14 11.05 9.88
CA ALA A 63 -0.29 11.03 9.60
C ALA A 63 -0.61 10.04 8.49
N LEU A 64 -1.81 9.48 8.55
CA LEU A 64 -2.39 8.57 7.57
C LEU A 64 -3.86 8.97 7.37
N SER A 65 -4.28 9.16 6.13
CA SER A 65 -5.68 9.43 5.78
C SER A 65 -6.06 8.74 4.48
N VAL A 66 -7.36 8.48 4.32
CA VAL A 66 -7.97 8.04 3.06
C VAL A 66 -8.93 9.13 2.64
N LYS A 67 -8.81 9.64 1.40
CA LYS A 67 -9.63 10.77 0.94
C LYS A 67 -11.08 10.39 0.75
N GLU A 68 -11.33 9.22 0.17
CA GLU A 68 -12.67 8.82 -0.22
C GLU A 68 -13.46 8.32 0.99
N THR A 69 -14.71 8.79 1.09
CA THR A 69 -15.67 8.27 2.05
C THR A 69 -16.43 7.10 1.43
N ILE A 70 -16.87 6.17 2.27
CA ILE A 70 -17.59 4.97 1.85
C ILE A 70 -18.99 5.00 2.46
N GLN A 71 -20.00 4.71 1.64
CA GLN A 71 -21.35 4.46 2.09
C GLN A 71 -21.71 3.00 1.80
N VAL A 72 -22.23 2.30 2.82
CA VAL A 72 -22.68 0.92 2.71
C VAL A 72 -24.20 0.88 2.83
N THR A 73 -24.86 0.31 1.83
CA THR A 73 -26.32 0.10 1.82
C THR A 73 -26.65 -1.30 1.32
N PRO A 74 -27.84 -1.84 1.64
CA PRO A 74 -28.38 -2.98 0.90
C PRO A 74 -28.52 -2.62 -0.59
N GLY A 75 -28.32 -3.61 -1.46
CA GLY A 75 -28.50 -3.45 -2.90
C GLY A 75 -28.64 -4.80 -3.60
N PHE A 76 -29.04 -4.78 -4.88
CA PHE A 76 -29.20 -5.98 -5.68
C PHE A 76 -28.22 -5.97 -6.84
N ALA A 77 -27.53 -7.08 -7.06
CA ALA A 77 -26.60 -7.25 -8.19
C ALA A 77 -26.65 -8.69 -8.75
N PRO A 78 -26.32 -8.88 -10.04
CA PRO A 78 -26.05 -10.20 -10.59
C PRO A 78 -24.96 -10.93 -9.79
N VAL A 79 -25.11 -12.25 -9.62
CA VAL A 79 -24.19 -13.07 -8.80
C VAL A 79 -22.72 -12.93 -9.27
N ASP A 80 -22.50 -12.83 -10.57
CA ASP A 80 -21.19 -12.64 -11.21
C ASP A 80 -20.59 -11.23 -11.00
N LYS A 81 -21.38 -10.27 -10.51
CA LYS A 81 -20.94 -8.92 -10.15
C LYS A 81 -20.76 -8.71 -8.65
N ILE A 82 -21.02 -9.74 -7.85
CA ILE A 82 -20.80 -9.71 -6.41
C ILE A 82 -19.43 -10.32 -6.11
N MET A 83 -18.55 -9.53 -5.49
CA MET A 83 -17.25 -10.00 -5.02
C MET A 83 -17.45 -10.97 -3.86
N GLN A 84 -16.88 -12.17 -4.00
CA GLN A 84 -17.20 -13.32 -3.15
C GLN A 84 -16.30 -13.45 -1.92
N ASP A 85 -15.12 -12.84 -1.95
CA ASP A 85 -14.08 -12.99 -0.93
C ASP A 85 -13.18 -11.74 -0.83
N GLU A 86 -12.40 -11.69 0.25
CA GLU A 86 -11.42 -10.64 0.54
C GLU A 86 -10.41 -10.43 -0.60
N ALA A 87 -9.94 -11.50 -1.25
CA ALA A 87 -8.94 -11.41 -2.30
C ALA A 87 -9.45 -10.67 -3.54
N THR A 88 -10.71 -10.94 -3.93
CA THR A 88 -11.38 -10.25 -5.04
C THR A 88 -11.60 -8.78 -4.72
N VAL A 89 -12.00 -8.46 -3.48
CA VAL A 89 -12.15 -7.07 -3.04
C VAL A 89 -10.81 -6.34 -3.02
N LEU A 90 -9.76 -6.96 -2.47
CA LEU A 90 -8.41 -6.39 -2.42
C LEU A 90 -7.88 -6.12 -3.83
N LYS A 91 -8.14 -7.00 -4.80
CA LYS A 91 -7.79 -6.79 -6.20
C LYS A 91 -8.45 -5.52 -6.76
N PHE A 92 -9.74 -5.33 -6.51
CA PHE A 92 -10.43 -4.10 -6.90
C PHE A 92 -9.87 -2.87 -6.20
N LEU A 93 -9.63 -2.94 -4.89
CA LEU A 93 -9.04 -1.82 -4.15
C LEU A 93 -7.61 -1.52 -4.62
N SER A 94 -6.88 -2.49 -5.16
CA SER A 94 -5.52 -2.27 -5.66
C SER A 94 -5.50 -1.66 -7.06
N TYR A 95 -6.43 -2.05 -7.94
CA TYR A 95 -6.31 -1.77 -9.38
C TYR A 95 -7.57 -1.23 -10.07
N GLY A 96 -8.69 -1.11 -9.36
CA GLY A 96 -9.98 -0.69 -9.90
C GLY A 96 -10.67 -1.77 -10.72
N TYR A 97 -11.50 -1.35 -11.67
CA TYR A 97 -12.24 -2.24 -12.57
C TYR A 97 -11.35 -2.77 -13.68
N ASP A 98 -11.56 -4.04 -14.04
CA ASP A 98 -10.94 -4.72 -15.19
C ASP A 98 -9.45 -4.37 -15.39
N PRO A 99 -8.61 -4.61 -14.37
CA PRO A 99 -7.25 -4.11 -14.39
C PRO A 99 -6.38 -4.83 -15.43
N SER A 100 -5.51 -4.08 -16.09
CA SER A 100 -4.43 -4.64 -16.91
C SER A 100 -3.33 -5.13 -15.98
N ILE A 101 -3.09 -6.45 -15.95
CA ILE A 101 -2.11 -7.06 -15.07
C ILE A 101 -0.76 -7.18 -15.79
N GLU A 102 0.24 -6.49 -15.26
CA GLU A 102 1.64 -6.67 -15.61
C GLU A 102 2.26 -7.78 -14.76
N THR A 103 3.05 -8.64 -15.38
CA THR A 103 3.74 -9.73 -14.69
C THR A 103 5.24 -9.72 -14.93
N TYR A 104 5.99 -10.19 -13.95
CA TYR A 104 7.43 -10.34 -13.99
C TYR A 104 7.84 -11.75 -13.58
N GLU A 105 8.79 -12.33 -14.30
CA GLU A 105 9.38 -13.62 -13.95
C GLU A 105 10.62 -13.39 -13.09
N VAL A 106 10.62 -13.97 -11.89
CA VAL A 106 11.72 -13.83 -10.92
C VAL A 106 13.03 -14.33 -11.53
N GLU A 107 14.06 -13.48 -11.49
CA GLU A 107 15.42 -13.79 -11.90
C GLU A 107 16.28 -14.22 -10.71
N ARG A 108 17.50 -14.69 -10.99
CA ARG A 108 18.43 -15.11 -9.93
C ARG A 108 18.85 -13.90 -9.10
N PHE A 109 18.79 -14.07 -7.77
CA PHE A 109 19.13 -13.05 -6.76
C PHE A 109 18.12 -11.92 -6.59
N ASP A 110 16.97 -11.98 -7.25
CA ASP A 110 15.88 -11.06 -6.97
C ASP A 110 15.40 -11.17 -5.53
N THR A 111 15.01 -10.02 -4.98
CA THR A 111 14.32 -9.90 -3.69
C THR A 111 12.98 -9.21 -3.89
N VAL A 112 12.04 -9.39 -2.95
CA VAL A 112 10.73 -8.73 -3.03
C VAL A 112 10.86 -7.20 -3.10
N ASP A 113 11.74 -6.64 -2.27
CA ASP A 113 12.02 -5.21 -2.24
C ASP A 113 12.75 -4.73 -3.51
N GLY A 114 13.67 -5.52 -4.05
CA GLY A 114 14.38 -5.21 -5.29
C GLY A 114 13.45 -5.16 -6.51
N ILE A 115 12.56 -6.14 -6.64
CA ILE A 115 11.51 -6.15 -7.67
C ILE A 115 10.58 -4.96 -7.48
N GLY A 116 10.14 -4.69 -6.25
CA GLY A 116 9.33 -3.52 -5.93
C GLY A 116 9.97 -2.23 -6.43
N TRP A 117 11.21 -1.98 -6.05
CA TRP A 117 11.96 -0.80 -6.45
C TRP A 117 12.07 -0.66 -7.98
N LYS A 118 12.38 -1.74 -8.70
CA LYS A 118 12.45 -1.78 -10.19
C LYS A 118 11.13 -1.36 -10.85
N HIS A 119 10.00 -1.68 -10.23
CA HIS A 119 8.67 -1.33 -10.73
C HIS A 119 8.06 -0.09 -10.05
N GLY A 120 8.81 0.64 -9.22
CA GLY A 120 8.34 1.84 -8.53
C GLY A 120 7.30 1.57 -7.45
N MET A 121 7.42 0.44 -6.77
CA MET A 121 6.54 -0.03 -5.70
C MET A 121 7.34 -0.42 -4.45
N THR A 122 6.67 -0.53 -3.32
CA THR A 122 7.27 -1.12 -2.10
C THR A 122 7.21 -2.65 -2.17
N GLY A 123 8.06 -3.35 -1.41
CA GLY A 123 7.94 -4.80 -1.31
C GLY A 123 6.61 -5.25 -0.71
N SER A 124 5.98 -4.46 0.16
CA SER A 124 4.61 -4.72 0.64
C SER A 124 3.61 -4.72 -0.51
N GLN A 125 3.72 -3.75 -1.42
CA GLN A 125 2.88 -3.68 -2.62
C GLN A 125 3.12 -4.83 -3.60
N ILE A 126 4.33 -5.41 -3.65
CA ILE A 126 4.60 -6.65 -4.38
C ILE A 126 4.01 -7.87 -3.66
N LEU A 127 4.15 -7.94 -2.34
CA LEU A 127 3.65 -9.05 -1.52
C LEU A 127 2.12 -9.16 -1.59
N SER A 128 1.41 -8.04 -1.49
CA SER A 128 -0.05 -8.01 -1.37
C SER A 128 -0.82 -8.76 -2.47
N PRO A 129 -0.55 -8.56 -3.78
CA PRO A 129 -1.24 -9.27 -4.85
C PRO A 129 -0.68 -10.69 -5.13
N ASN A 130 0.41 -11.08 -4.48
CA ASN A 130 1.12 -12.34 -4.74
C ASN A 130 1.15 -13.27 -3.51
N ARG A 131 0.23 -13.10 -2.55
CA ARG A 131 0.19 -13.88 -1.30
C ARG A 131 0.01 -15.38 -1.48
N ASP A 132 -0.46 -15.81 -2.65
CA ASP A 132 -0.55 -17.22 -3.07
C ASP A 132 0.82 -17.84 -3.41
N LYS A 133 1.82 -17.00 -3.70
CA LYS A 133 3.17 -17.41 -4.13
C LYS A 133 4.26 -17.00 -3.15
N ILE A 134 4.09 -15.86 -2.48
CA ILE A 134 5.07 -15.27 -1.58
C ILE A 134 4.41 -14.86 -0.25
N VAL A 135 5.04 -15.20 0.88
CA VAL A 135 4.45 -15.04 2.23
C VAL A 135 5.10 -13.92 3.04
N SER A 136 6.34 -13.54 2.75
CA SER A 136 7.04 -12.42 3.40
C SER A 136 7.93 -11.64 2.42
N ARG A 137 8.48 -10.50 2.86
CA ARG A 137 9.39 -9.68 2.04
C ARG A 137 10.82 -10.21 2.08
N GLU A 138 11.18 -10.88 3.16
CA GLU A 138 12.53 -11.38 3.47
C GLU A 138 12.76 -12.80 2.93
N GLN A 139 11.72 -13.46 2.42
CA GLN A 139 11.86 -14.80 1.87
C GLN A 139 12.75 -14.82 0.63
N LEU A 140 13.38 -15.96 0.39
CA LEU A 140 14.06 -16.21 -0.88
C LEU A 140 13.03 -16.44 -1.99
N LEU A 141 13.23 -15.79 -3.13
CA LEU A 141 12.38 -15.97 -4.30
C LEU A 141 12.90 -17.13 -5.17
N GLN A 142 11.99 -17.98 -5.62
CA GLN A 142 12.30 -19.04 -6.56
C GLN A 142 12.34 -18.47 -7.98
N THR A 143 13.48 -18.61 -8.66
CA THR A 143 13.65 -18.24 -10.07
C THR A 143 12.58 -18.91 -10.95
N GLY A 144 12.02 -18.17 -11.89
CA GLY A 144 10.92 -18.63 -12.75
C GLY A 144 9.52 -18.40 -12.17
N THR A 145 9.40 -17.94 -10.92
CA THR A 145 8.10 -17.58 -10.35
C THR A 145 7.55 -16.35 -11.05
N VAL A 146 6.32 -16.42 -11.55
CA VAL A 146 5.66 -15.28 -12.20
C VAL A 146 4.87 -14.48 -11.15
N LEU A 147 5.28 -13.24 -10.89
CA LEU A 147 4.67 -12.31 -9.95
C LEU A 147 3.88 -11.22 -10.67
N ASN A 148 2.78 -10.77 -10.08
CA ASN A 148 2.08 -9.55 -10.45
C ASN A 148 2.92 -8.34 -10.00
N VAL A 149 3.28 -7.47 -10.95
CA VAL A 149 4.05 -6.24 -10.73
C VAL A 149 3.30 -5.00 -11.24
N SER A 150 1.97 -5.09 -11.32
CA SER A 150 1.12 -3.98 -11.73
C SER A 150 1.18 -2.86 -10.69
N LYS A 151 1.36 -1.62 -11.14
CA LYS A 151 1.23 -0.46 -10.25
C LYS A 151 -0.20 -0.34 -9.73
N PHE A 152 -0.33 0.06 -8.46
CA PHE A 152 -1.64 0.32 -7.89
C PHE A 152 -2.32 1.47 -8.65
N ASN A 153 -3.57 1.22 -9.04
CA ASN A 153 -4.47 2.19 -9.66
C ASN A 153 -5.79 2.13 -8.90
N SER A 154 -5.71 2.55 -7.63
CA SER A 154 -6.77 2.33 -6.67
C SER A 154 -7.91 3.33 -6.83
N PRO A 155 -9.17 2.92 -6.59
CA PRO A 155 -10.27 3.85 -6.33
C PRO A 155 -10.15 4.57 -4.98
N LEU A 156 -9.16 4.23 -4.15
CA LEU A 156 -8.84 4.92 -2.91
C LEU A 156 -7.52 5.69 -3.04
N THR A 157 -7.53 6.93 -2.55
CA THR A 157 -6.35 7.75 -2.38
C THR A 157 -5.91 7.69 -0.92
N VAL A 158 -4.78 7.02 -0.67
CA VAL A 158 -4.14 6.97 0.64
C VAL A 158 -3.08 8.07 0.73
N GLU A 159 -3.22 8.99 1.67
CA GLU A 159 -2.22 10.00 1.97
C GLU A 159 -1.45 9.61 3.24
N VAL A 160 -0.12 9.63 3.12
CA VAL A 160 0.80 9.41 4.23
C VAL A 160 1.71 10.62 4.34
N VAL A 161 1.68 11.29 5.49
CA VAL A 161 2.61 12.39 5.78
C VAL A 161 3.78 11.81 6.55
N ARG A 162 5.00 12.16 6.12
CA ARG A 162 6.25 11.74 6.78
C ARG A 162 7.03 12.96 7.26
N GLU A 163 7.61 12.85 8.44
CA GLU A 163 8.66 13.76 8.89
C GLU A 163 10.02 13.17 8.52
N ARG A 164 10.97 14.04 8.15
CA ARG A 164 12.35 13.66 7.83
C ARG A 164 13.30 14.47 8.70
N ARG A 165 14.25 13.79 9.34
CA ARG A 165 15.39 14.40 10.06
C ARG A 165 16.69 14.05 9.37
N ILE A 166 17.49 15.08 9.05
CA ILE A 166 18.80 14.94 8.41
C ILE A 166 19.88 15.57 9.28
N GLU A 167 21.08 15.01 9.21
CA GLU A 167 22.30 15.60 9.75
C GLU A 167 22.99 16.39 8.65
N GLU A 168 23.44 17.61 8.94
CA GLU A 168 24.30 18.37 8.05
C GLU A 168 25.68 18.50 8.68
N ILE A 169 26.68 17.92 8.03
CA ILE A 169 28.08 18.08 8.45
C ILE A 169 28.52 19.46 7.95
N VAL A 170 28.69 20.40 8.87
CA VAL A 170 29.26 21.71 8.56
C VAL A 170 30.77 21.55 8.42
N TYR A 171 31.27 21.73 7.20
CA TYR A 171 32.70 21.82 6.96
C TYR A 171 33.18 23.24 7.33
N PRO A 172 34.30 23.37 8.06
CA PRO A 172 34.90 24.68 8.28
C PRO A 172 35.29 25.31 6.93
N GLU A 173 35.24 26.64 6.87
CA GLU A 173 35.74 27.39 5.71
C GLU A 173 37.23 27.11 5.47
N ASP A 174 37.65 27.21 4.21
CA ASP A 174 39.06 27.04 3.84
C ASP A 174 39.93 28.04 4.62
N ILE A 175 41.09 27.56 5.08
CA ILE A 175 42.01 28.36 5.90
C ILE A 175 42.59 29.49 5.03
N GLU A 176 42.31 30.74 5.39
CA GLU A 176 42.92 31.90 4.75
C GLU A 176 44.26 32.23 5.43
N TYR A 177 45.36 32.12 4.69
CA TYR A 177 46.69 32.51 5.18
C TYR A 177 46.88 34.01 5.01
N VAL A 178 47.02 34.73 6.12
CA VAL A 178 47.37 36.16 6.15
C VAL A 178 48.85 36.28 6.53
N GLU A 179 49.66 36.94 5.69
CA GLU A 179 51.06 37.24 6.00
C GLU A 179 51.14 38.35 7.06
N ASP A 180 51.91 38.13 8.13
CA ASP A 180 52.21 39.16 9.14
C ASP A 180 53.21 40.20 8.56
N PRO A 181 52.98 41.51 8.79
CA PRO A 181 53.75 42.61 8.18
C PRO A 181 55.18 42.78 8.71
#